data_AF-A0A962I8A3-F1
#
_entry.id   AF-A0A962I8A3-F1
#
_cell.length_a   1.000
_cell.length_b   1.000
_cell.length_c   1.000
_cell.angle_alpha   90.00
_cell.angle_beta   90.00
_cell.angle_gamma   90.00
#
_symmetry.space_group_name_H-M   'P 1'
#
loop_
_entity.id
_entity.type
_entity.pdbx_description
1 polymer ?
#
loop_
_entity_poly.entity_id
_entity_poly.type
_entity_poly.pdbx_seq_one_letter_code
_entity_poly.pdbx_strand_id
1 'polypeptide(L)'
;MLLALESRALFEWGAYAMSWPLLRKAPPGDGHPVLVLPGLIANDSTTWPLRRLLQELGYDVQPWAQGFNVGPKEHIVRNLVDRVTALSDEHQRKVSLVGWSLGGSMARALATQMPERIRSVITLGSPHGGDPRHTNAWRVFEMVSGMKADDPALHAQLSSPPPVPMTSILSKTDGVVAWQMSLTPEHPLYESIELSASHLGMGANPAVLWLVADRLSQPEDGWQRFDRNGWRGVFFRDPHERRLADLIAP
;
A
#
# COMPACT_ATOMS: atom_id res chain seq x y z
N MET A 1 0.73 14.24 18.46
CA MET A 1 2.11 14.65 18.09
C MET A 1 2.52 14.12 16.71
N LEU A 2 2.18 12.88 16.35
CA LEU A 2 2.53 12.28 15.05
C LEU A 2 1.91 12.97 13.82
N LEU A 3 0.69 13.51 13.89
CA LEU A 3 0.09 14.25 12.77
C LEU A 3 0.94 15.45 12.30
N ALA A 4 1.70 16.10 13.19
CA ALA A 4 2.60 17.19 12.81
C ALA A 4 3.80 16.70 11.97
N LEU A 5 4.17 15.43 12.08
CA LEU A 5 5.24 14.80 11.30
C LEU A 5 4.83 14.57 9.83
N GLU A 6 3.56 14.74 9.48
CA GLU A 6 3.08 14.71 8.09
C GLU A 6 3.60 15.90 7.26
N SER A 7 4.09 16.97 7.90
CA SER A 7 4.82 18.06 7.23
C SER A 7 6.06 17.58 6.47
N ARG A 8 6.62 16.42 6.83
CA ARG A 8 7.72 15.77 6.10
C ARG A 8 7.34 15.38 4.67
N ALA A 9 6.05 15.21 4.36
CA ALA A 9 5.58 14.91 3.01
C ALA A 9 6.15 15.90 1.99
N LEU A 10 6.19 17.20 2.31
CA LEU A 10 6.77 18.22 1.41
C LEU A 10 8.22 17.89 1.01
N PHE A 11 9.03 17.43 1.97
CA PHE A 11 10.41 17.03 1.73
C PHE A 11 10.50 15.69 1.01
N GLU A 12 9.63 14.73 1.31
CA GLU A 12 9.59 13.42 0.64
C GLU A 12 9.24 13.56 -0.85
N TRP A 13 8.29 14.43 -1.18
CA TRP A 13 7.95 14.79 -2.55
C TRP A 13 9.09 15.53 -3.27
N GLY A 14 9.87 16.36 -2.56
CA GLY A 14 11.09 16.96 -3.11
C GLY A 14 12.24 15.95 -3.30
N ALA A 15 12.41 15.02 -2.36
CA ALA A 15 13.45 13.99 -2.39
C ALA A 15 13.24 12.98 -3.53
N TYR A 16 11.99 12.73 -3.93
CA TYR A 16 11.66 11.91 -5.10
C TYR A 16 12.50 12.31 -6.33
N ALA A 17 12.50 13.60 -6.69
CA ALA A 17 13.23 14.10 -7.86
C ALA A 17 14.75 13.88 -7.74
N MET A 18 15.32 14.14 -6.56
CA MET A 18 16.75 13.96 -6.31
C MET A 18 17.17 12.48 -6.33
N SER A 19 16.29 11.59 -5.88
CA SER A 19 16.55 10.14 -5.81
C SER A 19 16.30 9.41 -7.12
N TRP A 20 15.76 10.09 -8.15
CA TRP A 20 15.35 9.48 -9.40
C TRP A 20 16.43 8.62 -10.09
N PRO A 21 17.72 9.04 -10.20
CA PRO A 21 18.75 8.21 -10.80
C PRO A 21 19.04 6.93 -10.02
N LEU A 22 18.83 6.95 -8.71
CA LEU A 22 18.92 5.76 -7.87
C LEU A 22 17.68 4.88 -8.11
N LEU A 23 16.47 5.44 -7.99
CA LEU A 23 15.21 4.69 -8.16
C LEU A 23 15.12 3.92 -9.47
N ARG A 24 15.64 4.47 -10.58
CA ARG A 24 15.68 3.76 -11.88
C ARG A 24 16.58 2.52 -11.92
N LYS A 25 17.43 2.33 -10.90
CA LYS A 25 18.24 1.11 -10.70
C LYS A 25 17.54 0.08 -9.83
N ALA A 26 16.31 0.34 -9.37
CA ALA A 26 15.51 -0.65 -8.70
C ALA A 26 15.27 -1.86 -9.62
N PRO A 27 14.94 -3.04 -9.06
CA PRO A 27 14.71 -4.23 -9.86
C PRO A 27 13.69 -3.98 -10.99
N PRO A 28 13.98 -4.44 -12.22
CA PRO A 28 13.09 -4.24 -13.36
C PRO A 28 11.82 -5.08 -13.23
N GLY A 29 10.76 -4.59 -13.85
CA GLY A 29 9.51 -5.33 -14.03
C GLY A 29 9.58 -6.34 -15.17
N ASP A 30 8.69 -7.32 -15.10
CA ASP A 30 8.52 -8.37 -16.11
C ASP A 30 7.33 -8.08 -17.05
N GLY A 31 6.82 -6.84 -17.09
CA GLY A 31 5.68 -6.43 -17.90
C GLY A 31 4.29 -6.82 -17.37
N HIS A 32 4.17 -7.40 -16.17
CA HIS A 32 2.84 -7.75 -15.65
C HIS A 32 2.00 -6.51 -15.28
N PRO A 33 0.66 -6.63 -15.29
CA PRO A 33 -0.24 -5.56 -14.91
C PRO A 33 -0.17 -5.26 -13.41
N VAL A 34 -0.06 -3.97 -13.06
CA VAL A 34 -0.06 -3.46 -11.68
C VAL A 34 -1.15 -2.41 -11.54
N LEU A 35 -2.16 -2.64 -10.69
CA LEU A 35 -3.22 -1.66 -10.40
C LEU A 35 -2.89 -0.89 -9.11
N VAL A 36 -2.88 0.44 -9.18
CA VAL A 36 -2.54 1.31 -8.04
C VAL A 36 -3.77 2.01 -7.48
N LEU A 37 -4.08 1.80 -6.20
CA LEU A 37 -5.27 2.31 -5.52
C LEU A 37 -4.89 3.45 -4.54
N PRO A 38 -5.39 4.68 -4.73
CA PRO A 38 -5.08 5.82 -3.87
C PRO A 38 -5.81 5.72 -2.52
N GLY A 39 -5.34 6.51 -1.55
CA GLY A 39 -5.99 6.66 -0.25
C GLY A 39 -7.33 7.39 -0.32
N LEU A 40 -8.05 7.42 0.81
CA LEU A 40 -9.28 8.18 0.97
C LEU A 40 -9.06 9.64 0.56
N ILE A 41 -10.05 10.26 -0.11
CA ILE A 41 -10.03 11.62 -0.68
C ILE A 41 -8.86 11.92 -1.64
N ALA A 42 -8.08 10.91 -2.01
CA ALA A 42 -7.00 11.03 -2.97
C ALA A 42 -7.41 10.48 -4.34
N ASN A 43 -6.60 10.73 -5.37
CA ASN A 43 -6.86 10.31 -6.74
C ASN A 43 -5.53 9.94 -7.43
N ASP A 44 -5.57 9.74 -8.74
CA ASP A 44 -4.39 9.33 -9.51
C ASP A 44 -3.20 10.30 -9.44
N SER A 45 -3.40 11.59 -9.15
CA SER A 45 -2.29 12.53 -9.03
C SER A 45 -1.40 12.24 -7.83
N THR A 46 -1.97 11.73 -6.73
CA THR A 46 -1.23 11.47 -5.49
C THR A 46 -0.37 10.21 -5.58
N THR A 47 -0.72 9.28 -6.47
CA THR A 47 0.04 8.05 -6.75
C THR A 47 0.92 8.18 -8.00
N TRP A 48 0.95 9.35 -8.65
CA TRP A 48 1.71 9.57 -9.87
C TRP A 48 3.21 9.23 -9.73
N PRO A 49 3.94 9.62 -8.66
CA PRO A 49 5.37 9.30 -8.54
C PRO A 49 5.62 7.79 -8.54
N LEU A 50 4.82 7.04 -7.77
CA LEU A 50 4.85 5.59 -7.75
C LEU A 50 4.58 4.99 -9.13
N ARG A 51 3.48 5.41 -9.77
CA ARG A 51 3.10 4.88 -11.09
C ARG A 51 4.17 5.18 -12.14
N ARG A 52 4.72 6.40 -12.13
CA ARG A 52 5.76 6.83 -13.06
C ARG A 52 7.02 6.00 -12.92
N LEU A 53 7.46 5.71 -11.69
CA LEU A 53 8.61 4.84 -11.45
C LEU A 53 8.36 3.44 -11.99
N LEU A 54 7.23 2.83 -11.62
CA LEU A 54 6.93 1.45 -12.03
C LEU A 54 6.81 1.31 -13.56
N GLN A 55 6.25 2.31 -14.25
CA GLN A 55 6.23 2.33 -15.72
C GLN A 55 7.64 2.36 -16.32
N GLU A 56 8.54 3.18 -15.75
CA GLU A 56 9.94 3.26 -16.19
C GLU A 56 10.74 1.99 -15.91
N LEU A 57 10.34 1.22 -14.88
CA LEU A 57 10.93 -0.09 -14.59
C LEU A 57 10.37 -1.21 -15.47
N GLY A 58 9.36 -0.94 -16.32
CA GLY A 58 8.83 -1.91 -17.28
C GLY A 58 7.61 -2.69 -16.80
N TYR A 59 6.87 -2.20 -15.80
CA TYR A 59 5.54 -2.74 -15.45
C TYR A 59 4.45 -2.12 -16.33
N ASP A 60 3.37 -2.87 -16.57
CA ASP A 60 2.15 -2.29 -17.12
C ASP A 60 1.31 -1.71 -15.98
N VAL A 61 1.48 -0.42 -15.72
CA VAL A 61 0.91 0.21 -14.52
C VAL A 61 -0.38 0.93 -14.85
N GLN A 62 -1.42 0.52 -14.15
CA GLN A 62 -2.78 0.97 -14.32
C GLN A 62 -3.19 1.90 -13.18
N PRO A 63 -3.71 3.10 -13.50
CA PRO A 63 -4.24 4.02 -12.50
C PRO A 63 -5.57 3.51 -11.93
N TRP A 64 -6.02 4.18 -10.87
CA TRP A 64 -7.33 3.98 -10.29
C TRP A 64 -8.46 4.38 -11.24
N ALA A 65 -8.32 5.51 -11.95
CA ALA A 65 -9.21 5.97 -13.02
C ALA A 65 -10.71 6.14 -12.65
N GLN A 66 -11.04 6.32 -11.36
CA GLN A 66 -12.44 6.57 -10.91
C GLN A 66 -12.58 7.90 -10.15
N GLY A 67 -11.70 8.86 -10.40
CA GLY A 67 -11.71 10.15 -9.71
C GLY A 67 -11.19 10.03 -8.27
N PHE A 68 -11.86 10.69 -7.32
CA PHE A 68 -11.48 10.62 -5.91
C PHE A 68 -11.94 9.31 -5.26
N ASN A 69 -11.07 8.69 -4.47
CA ASN A 69 -11.46 7.54 -3.66
C ASN A 69 -12.30 8.03 -2.46
N VAL A 70 -13.61 7.86 -2.57
CA VAL A 70 -14.60 8.17 -1.54
C VAL A 70 -15.04 6.94 -0.75
N GLY A 71 -14.22 5.89 -0.77
CA GLY A 71 -14.46 4.61 -0.10
C GLY A 71 -15.20 3.58 -0.96
N PRO A 72 -15.47 2.39 -0.41
CA PRO A 72 -16.00 1.23 -1.14
C PRO A 72 -17.50 1.36 -1.44
N LYS A 73 -17.90 2.40 -2.16
CA LYS A 73 -19.26 2.52 -2.70
C LYS A 73 -19.49 1.43 -3.74
N GLU A 74 -20.72 0.95 -3.87
CA GLU A 74 -21.07 -0.18 -4.73
C GLU A 74 -20.55 -0.02 -6.18
N HIS A 75 -20.74 1.16 -6.80
CA HIS A 75 -20.24 1.42 -8.15
C HIS A 75 -18.70 1.40 -8.22
N ILE A 76 -18.01 1.89 -7.19
CA ILE A 76 -16.55 1.89 -7.12
C ILE A 76 -16.01 0.47 -7.04
N VAL A 77 -16.62 -0.35 -6.18
CA VAL A 77 -16.24 -1.76 -6.02
C VAL A 77 -16.50 -2.55 -7.30
N ARG A 78 -17.65 -2.37 -7.94
CA ARG A 78 -17.96 -3.00 -9.23
C ARG A 78 -16.93 -2.65 -10.30
N ASN A 79 -16.64 -1.36 -10.48
CA ASN A 79 -15.64 -0.90 -11.44
C ASN A 79 -14.24 -1.49 -11.17
N LEU A 80 -13.85 -1.67 -9.90
CA LEU A 80 -12.59 -2.31 -9.55
C LEU A 80 -12.56 -3.79 -9.95
N VAL A 81 -13.63 -4.53 -9.66
CA VAL A 81 -13.77 -5.94 -10.05
C VAL A 81 -13.71 -6.08 -11.57
N ASP A 82 -14.44 -5.24 -12.30
CA ASP A 82 -14.43 -5.23 -13.77
C ASP A 82 -13.04 -4.88 -14.31
N ARG A 83 -12.35 -3.91 -13.68
CA ARG A 83 -11.00 -3.51 -14.08
C ARG A 83 -9.98 -4.62 -13.87
N VAL A 84 -9.99 -5.30 -12.71
CA VAL A 84 -9.09 -6.43 -12.44
C VAL A 84 -9.36 -7.57 -13.41
N THR A 85 -10.64 -7.87 -13.66
CA THR A 85 -11.04 -8.90 -14.62
C THR A 85 -10.51 -8.59 -16.01
N ALA A 86 -10.77 -7.38 -16.51
CA ALA A 86 -10.33 -6.95 -17.83
C ALA A 86 -8.80 -6.98 -17.97
N LEU A 87 -8.05 -6.48 -16.98
CA LEU A 87 -6.58 -6.51 -17.01
C LEU A 87 -6.04 -7.95 -16.98
N SER A 88 -6.62 -8.81 -16.13
CA SER A 88 -6.19 -10.20 -16.04
C SER A 88 -6.45 -10.95 -17.35
N ASP A 89 -7.61 -10.71 -17.97
CA ASP A 89 -8.00 -11.33 -19.25
C ASP A 89 -7.19 -10.76 -20.44
N GLU A 90 -6.94 -9.45 -20.49
CA GLU A 90 -6.15 -8.82 -21.56
C GLU A 90 -4.69 -9.31 -21.55
N HIS A 91 -4.08 -9.35 -20.36
CA HIS A 91 -2.68 -9.73 -20.24
C HIS A 91 -2.46 -11.24 -20.16
N GLN A 92 -3.51 -12.03 -19.94
CA GLN A 92 -3.42 -13.47 -19.63
C GLN A 92 -2.46 -13.74 -18.45
N ARG A 93 -2.46 -12.83 -17.47
CA ARG A 93 -1.57 -12.82 -16.31
C ARG A 93 -2.30 -12.31 -15.09
N LYS A 94 -1.85 -12.69 -13.90
CA LYS A 94 -2.37 -12.12 -12.66
C LYS A 94 -1.92 -10.67 -12.47
N VAL A 95 -2.77 -9.88 -11.83
CA VAL A 95 -2.56 -8.45 -11.54
C VAL A 95 -1.96 -8.29 -10.14
N SER A 96 -0.91 -7.48 -10.01
CA SER A 96 -0.44 -7.04 -8.68
C SER A 96 -1.17 -5.78 -8.25
N LEU A 97 -1.56 -5.71 -6.98
CA LEU A 97 -2.26 -4.55 -6.42
C LEU A 97 -1.32 -3.78 -5.50
N VAL A 98 -1.20 -2.46 -5.72
CA VAL A 98 -0.52 -1.55 -4.78
C VAL A 98 -1.52 -0.56 -4.23
N GLY A 99 -1.86 -0.66 -2.96
CA GLY A 99 -2.85 0.19 -2.34
C GLY A 99 -2.25 1.04 -1.22
N TRP A 100 -2.61 2.32 -1.21
CA TRP A 100 -2.21 3.26 -0.17
C TRP A 100 -3.38 3.57 0.74
N SER A 101 -3.18 3.50 2.06
CA SER A 101 -4.20 3.84 3.06
C SER A 101 -5.47 3.02 2.81
N LEU A 102 -6.66 3.64 2.72
CA LEU A 102 -7.91 2.96 2.37
C LEU A 102 -7.84 2.15 1.05
N GLY A 103 -7.08 2.62 0.06
CA GLY A 103 -6.86 1.89 -1.20
C GLY A 103 -6.21 0.52 -0.97
N GLY A 104 -5.37 0.37 0.05
CA GLY A 104 -4.79 -0.92 0.44
C GLY A 104 -5.78 -1.85 1.13
N SER A 105 -6.68 -1.33 1.96
CA SER A 105 -7.77 -2.13 2.53
C SER A 105 -8.70 -2.66 1.43
N MET A 106 -9.01 -1.82 0.42
CA MET A 106 -9.79 -2.23 -0.75
C MET A 106 -9.03 -3.23 -1.63
N ALA A 107 -7.72 -3.04 -1.84
CA ALA A 107 -6.88 -4.00 -2.58
C ALA A 107 -6.87 -5.39 -1.92
N ARG A 108 -6.77 -5.45 -0.59
CA ARG A 108 -6.89 -6.72 0.16
C ARG A 108 -8.25 -7.37 -0.05
N ALA A 109 -9.33 -6.60 0.06
CA ALA A 109 -10.68 -7.12 -0.16
C ALA A 109 -10.89 -7.67 -1.58
N LEU A 110 -10.29 -7.04 -2.60
CA LEU A 110 -10.28 -7.56 -3.97
C LEU A 110 -9.50 -8.87 -4.07
N ALA A 111 -8.32 -8.93 -3.47
CA ALA A 111 -7.48 -10.13 -3.48
C ALA A 111 -8.10 -11.32 -2.73
N THR A 112 -8.92 -11.06 -1.72
CA THR A 112 -9.73 -12.09 -1.05
C THR A 112 -10.83 -12.62 -1.96
N GLN A 113 -11.46 -11.75 -2.77
CA GLN A 113 -12.60 -12.11 -3.63
C GLN A 113 -12.20 -12.75 -4.96
N MET A 114 -11.03 -12.40 -5.50
CA MET A 114 -10.56 -12.82 -6.83
C MET A 114 -9.11 -13.33 -6.78
N PRO A 115 -8.76 -14.25 -5.86
CA PRO A 115 -7.37 -14.65 -5.63
C PRO A 115 -6.70 -15.28 -6.85
N GLU A 116 -7.47 -15.91 -7.74
CA GLU A 116 -7.00 -16.49 -9.00
C GLU A 116 -6.51 -15.44 -10.00
N ARG A 117 -6.93 -14.17 -9.83
CA ARG A 117 -6.54 -13.04 -10.71
C ARG A 117 -5.50 -12.13 -10.09
N ILE A 118 -5.19 -12.29 -8.81
CA ILE A 118 -4.26 -11.41 -8.09
C ILE A 118 -2.93 -12.12 -7.83
N ARG A 119 -1.83 -11.48 -8.27
CA ARG A 119 -0.47 -11.99 -8.11
C ARG A 119 0.04 -11.75 -6.69
N SER A 120 -0.14 -10.53 -6.20
CA SER A 120 0.30 -10.08 -4.88
C SER A 120 -0.37 -8.77 -4.49
N VAL A 121 -0.37 -8.46 -3.19
CA VAL A 121 -0.85 -7.19 -2.64
C VAL A 121 0.26 -6.49 -1.88
N ILE A 122 0.52 -5.23 -2.21
CA ILE A 122 1.42 -4.36 -1.45
C ILE A 122 0.58 -3.22 -0.87
N THR A 123 0.67 -3.03 0.45
CA THR A 123 -0.07 -1.97 1.14
C THR A 123 0.88 -0.93 1.75
N LEU A 124 0.51 0.34 1.66
CA LEU A 124 1.27 1.47 2.21
C LEU A 124 0.45 2.12 3.32
N GLY A 125 0.86 2.03 4.58
CA GLY A 125 0.17 2.67 5.71
C GLY A 125 -1.32 2.34 5.79
N SER A 126 -1.72 1.14 5.37
CA SER A 126 -3.12 0.75 5.26
C SER A 126 -3.61 0.06 6.54
N PRO A 127 -4.83 0.36 7.03
CA PRO A 127 -5.40 -0.39 8.13
C PRO A 127 -5.87 -1.76 7.63
N HIS A 128 -5.49 -2.82 8.34
CA HIS A 128 -5.86 -4.21 8.06
C HIS A 128 -6.89 -4.79 9.01
N GLY A 129 -7.14 -4.10 10.12
CA GLY A 129 -8.07 -4.46 11.18
C GLY A 129 -7.93 -3.51 12.38
N GLY A 130 -8.62 -3.81 13.48
CA GLY A 130 -8.65 -2.99 14.69
C GLY A 130 -9.77 -1.95 14.71
N ASP A 131 -9.90 -1.24 15.83
CA ASP A 131 -10.94 -0.21 15.98
C ASP A 131 -10.64 0.99 15.06
N PRO A 132 -11.55 1.33 14.12
CA PRO A 132 -11.38 2.38 13.12
C PRO A 132 -11.13 3.76 13.71
N ARG A 133 -11.49 3.97 14.98
CA ARG A 133 -11.26 5.21 15.73
C ARG A 133 -9.79 5.47 16.03
N HIS A 134 -8.92 4.47 15.85
CA HIS A 134 -7.46 4.62 15.91
C HIS A 134 -6.85 5.16 14.60
N THR A 135 -7.67 5.57 13.64
CA THR A 135 -7.24 6.37 12.49
C THR A 135 -7.65 7.82 12.68
N ASN A 136 -6.79 8.80 12.40
CA ASN A 136 -7.22 10.21 12.40
C ASN A 136 -8.16 10.54 11.22
N ALA A 137 -8.32 9.60 10.28
CA ALA A 137 -9.10 9.75 9.06
C ALA A 137 -10.56 9.25 9.15
N TRP A 138 -11.00 8.61 10.25
CA TRP A 138 -12.34 8.01 10.32
C TRP A 138 -13.47 9.02 10.07
N ARG A 139 -13.37 10.24 10.62
CA ARG A 139 -14.39 11.28 10.40
C ARG A 139 -14.50 11.69 8.93
N VAL A 140 -13.35 11.78 8.26
CA VAL A 140 -13.29 12.08 6.83
C VAL A 140 -13.91 10.92 6.05
N PHE A 141 -13.61 9.68 6.45
CA PHE A 141 -14.18 8.48 5.83
C PHE A 141 -15.70 8.50 5.88
N GLU A 142 -16.28 8.69 7.06
CA GLU A 142 -17.74 8.69 7.22
C GLU A 142 -18.38 9.82 6.42
N MET A 143 -17.77 11.01 6.41
CA MET A 143 -18.27 12.17 5.69
C MET A 143 -18.34 11.95 4.17
N VAL A 144 -17.29 11.40 3.56
CA VAL A 144 -17.23 11.29 2.08
C VAL A 144 -17.85 10.00 1.56
N SER A 145 -17.80 8.94 2.37
CA SER A 145 -18.33 7.63 2.00
C SER A 145 -19.81 7.48 2.34
N GLY A 146 -20.30 8.18 3.37
CA GLY A 146 -21.64 7.98 3.94
C GLY A 146 -21.77 6.67 4.75
N MET A 147 -20.69 5.91 4.91
CA MET A 147 -20.65 4.68 5.69
C MET A 147 -20.15 4.96 7.11
N LYS A 148 -20.59 4.18 8.08
CA LYS A 148 -20.03 4.24 9.42
C LYS A 148 -18.68 3.55 9.44
N ALA A 149 -17.68 4.19 10.03
CA ALA A 149 -16.35 3.63 10.08
C ALA A 149 -16.34 2.34 10.92
N ASP A 150 -17.20 2.25 11.94
CA ASP A 150 -17.37 1.12 12.86
C ASP A 150 -18.41 0.07 12.44
N ASP A 151 -18.87 0.11 11.18
CA ASP A 151 -19.76 -0.91 10.63
C ASP A 151 -19.09 -2.30 10.63
N PRO A 152 -19.61 -3.28 11.39
CA PRO A 152 -19.02 -4.62 11.47
C PRO A 152 -18.95 -5.35 10.12
N ALA A 153 -19.91 -5.13 9.22
CA ALA A 153 -19.95 -5.79 7.92
C ALA A 153 -18.84 -5.24 7.01
N LEU A 154 -18.69 -3.92 6.98
CA LEU A 154 -17.59 -3.25 6.26
C LEU A 154 -16.23 -3.70 6.81
N HIS A 155 -16.10 -3.75 8.13
CA HIS A 155 -14.88 -4.22 8.79
C HIS A 155 -14.52 -5.64 8.42
N ALA A 156 -15.48 -6.57 8.47
CA ALA A 156 -15.24 -7.96 8.12
C ALA A 156 -14.73 -8.08 6.67
N GLN A 157 -15.34 -7.35 5.74
CA GLN A 157 -14.94 -7.36 4.33
C GLN A 157 -13.53 -6.79 4.12
N LEU A 158 -13.20 -5.65 4.72
CA LEU A 158 -11.90 -4.98 4.53
C LEU A 158 -10.75 -5.64 5.32
N SER A 159 -11.08 -6.40 6.38
CA SER A 159 -10.09 -7.03 7.25
C SER A 159 -9.73 -8.46 6.85
N SER A 160 -10.52 -9.07 5.95
CA SER A 160 -10.35 -10.46 5.54
C SER A 160 -8.97 -10.70 4.91
N PRO A 161 -8.19 -11.68 5.41
CA PRO A 161 -6.84 -11.95 4.93
C PRO A 161 -6.89 -12.61 3.54
N PRO A 162 -6.18 -12.07 2.53
CA PRO A 162 -6.24 -12.60 1.17
C PRO A 162 -5.33 -13.83 1.00
N PRO A 163 -5.72 -14.89 0.26
CA PRO A 163 -4.92 -16.10 0.12
C PRO A 163 -3.78 -15.96 -0.92
N VAL A 164 -3.19 -14.78 -1.03
CA VAL A 164 -2.10 -14.44 -1.95
C VAL A 164 -0.97 -13.73 -1.20
N PRO A 165 0.26 -13.67 -1.75
CA PRO A 165 1.35 -12.94 -1.12
C PRO A 165 1.01 -11.49 -0.80
N MET A 166 1.35 -11.06 0.42
CA MET A 166 1.04 -9.73 0.92
C MET A 166 2.24 -9.10 1.63
N THR A 167 2.65 -7.93 1.17
CA THR A 167 3.65 -7.11 1.87
C THR A 167 2.96 -5.85 2.41
N SER A 168 3.09 -5.61 3.71
CA SER A 168 2.72 -4.33 4.30
C SER A 168 3.93 -3.46 4.58
N ILE A 169 3.89 -2.24 4.06
CA ILE A 169 4.87 -1.20 4.30
C ILE A 169 4.23 -0.20 5.25
N LEU A 170 4.83 -0.03 6.42
CA LEU A 170 4.31 0.83 7.48
C LEU A 170 5.39 1.74 8.03
N SER A 171 4.97 2.81 8.72
CA SER A 171 5.87 3.64 9.51
C SER A 171 5.34 3.81 10.91
N LYS A 172 6.18 3.59 11.93
CA LYS A 172 5.84 3.93 13.33
C LYS A 172 5.61 5.42 13.54
N THR A 173 6.04 6.26 12.58
CA THR A 173 5.81 7.72 12.60
C THR A 173 4.63 8.18 11.73
N ASP A 174 3.78 7.24 11.29
CA ASP A 174 2.56 7.54 10.56
C ASP A 174 1.59 8.35 11.45
N GLY A 175 1.22 9.54 11.00
CA GLY A 175 0.34 10.45 11.74
C GLY A 175 -1.15 10.24 11.48
N VAL A 176 -1.53 9.36 10.55
CA VAL A 176 -2.90 9.18 10.08
C VAL A 176 -3.47 7.83 10.52
N VAL A 177 -2.70 6.75 10.36
CA VAL A 177 -3.08 5.39 10.73
C VAL A 177 -2.13 4.92 11.81
N ALA A 178 -2.67 4.47 12.96
CA ALA A 178 -1.86 3.84 13.98
C ALA A 178 -1.14 2.62 13.38
N TRP A 179 0.19 2.61 13.42
CA TRP A 179 1.02 1.65 12.68
C TRP A 179 0.70 0.18 13.01
N GLN A 180 0.21 -0.09 14.21
CA GLN A 180 -0.23 -1.42 14.65
C GLN A 180 -1.38 -1.96 13.80
N MET A 181 -2.24 -1.08 13.26
CA MET A 181 -3.31 -1.46 12.36
C MET A 181 -2.81 -1.91 10.99
N SER A 182 -1.57 -1.55 10.63
CA SER A 182 -0.93 -1.98 9.38
C SER A 182 -0.11 -3.25 9.52
N LEU A 183 -0.09 -3.88 10.69
CA LEU A 183 0.58 -5.16 10.86
C LEU A 183 -0.21 -6.28 10.22
N THR A 184 0.49 -7.10 9.43
CA THR A 184 -0.02 -8.37 8.96
C THR A 184 -0.03 -9.40 10.08
N PRO A 185 -1.02 -10.32 10.14
CA PRO A 185 -0.93 -11.47 11.01
C PRO A 185 0.24 -12.37 10.60
N GLU A 186 0.69 -13.23 11.51
CA GLU A 186 1.71 -14.23 11.20
C GLU A 186 1.17 -15.22 10.16
N HIS A 187 1.82 -15.26 8.99
CA HIS A 187 1.43 -16.12 7.89
C HIS A 187 2.63 -16.38 6.96
N PRO A 188 2.72 -17.55 6.31
CA PRO A 188 3.83 -17.87 5.41
C PRO A 188 3.95 -16.92 4.23
N LEU A 189 2.83 -16.38 3.73
CA LEU A 189 2.79 -15.50 2.55
C LEU A 189 2.76 -14.00 2.90
N TYR A 190 2.78 -13.65 4.19
CA TYR A 190 2.67 -12.25 4.62
C TYR A 190 3.96 -11.77 5.26
N GLU A 191 4.22 -10.48 5.09
CA GLU A 191 5.26 -9.77 5.81
C GLU A 191 4.87 -8.32 6.10
N SER A 192 5.40 -7.80 7.21
CA SER A 192 5.37 -6.38 7.54
C SER A 192 6.78 -5.81 7.55
N ILE A 193 6.96 -4.65 6.92
CA ILE A 193 8.25 -3.98 6.78
C ILE A 193 8.09 -2.54 7.27
N GLU A 194 8.84 -2.19 8.31
CA GLU A 194 8.87 -0.84 8.86
C GLU A 194 9.91 0.01 8.13
N LEU A 195 9.54 1.23 7.74
CA LEU A 195 10.48 2.25 7.33
C LEU A 195 10.09 3.64 7.87
N SER A 196 10.96 4.63 7.64
CA SER A 196 10.68 6.01 8.02
C SER A 196 10.02 6.77 6.87
N ALA A 197 8.74 7.08 7.02
CA ALA A 197 7.97 7.90 6.10
C ALA A 197 6.84 8.62 6.84
N SER A 198 6.35 9.74 6.28
CA SER A 198 5.04 10.25 6.65
C SER A 198 3.94 9.53 5.87
N HIS A 199 2.72 9.45 6.40
CA HIS A 199 1.60 8.83 5.69
C HIS A 199 1.36 9.47 4.32
N LEU A 200 1.33 10.81 4.28
CA LEU A 200 1.10 11.62 3.08
C LEU A 200 2.28 11.59 2.10
N GLY A 201 3.47 11.28 2.59
CA GLY A 201 4.68 11.16 1.78
C GLY A 201 5.00 9.74 1.31
N MET A 202 4.35 8.69 1.83
CA MET A 202 4.65 7.30 1.45
C MET A 202 4.58 7.06 -0.07
N GLY A 203 3.64 7.70 -0.78
CA GLY A 203 3.50 7.58 -2.24
C GLY A 203 4.66 8.18 -3.05
N ALA A 204 5.52 9.00 -2.44
CA ALA A 204 6.69 9.63 -3.07
C ALA A 204 8.01 9.31 -2.35
N ASN A 205 7.97 8.66 -1.19
CA ASN A 205 9.16 8.37 -0.39
C ASN A 205 10.08 7.39 -1.14
N PRO A 206 11.35 7.74 -1.41
CA PRO A 206 12.24 6.91 -2.23
C PRO A 206 12.47 5.50 -1.68
N ALA A 207 12.52 5.32 -0.35
CA ALA A 207 12.67 4.01 0.25
C ALA A 207 11.41 3.15 0.03
N VAL A 208 10.22 3.73 0.16
CA VAL A 208 8.95 3.06 -0.16
C VAL A 208 8.92 2.66 -1.62
N LEU A 209 9.24 3.58 -2.52
CA LEU A 209 9.22 3.34 -3.97
C LEU A 209 10.17 2.23 -4.39
N TRP A 210 11.40 2.23 -3.86
CA TRP A 210 12.36 1.15 -4.09
C TRP A 210 11.82 -0.19 -3.58
N LEU A 211 11.27 -0.20 -2.36
CA LEU A 211 10.73 -1.41 -1.77
C LEU A 211 9.56 -1.97 -2.57
N VAL A 212 8.64 -1.13 -3.03
CA VAL A 212 7.52 -1.57 -3.90
C VAL A 212 8.05 -2.24 -5.17
N ALA A 213 9.03 -1.62 -5.86
CA ALA A 213 9.63 -2.21 -7.05
C ALA A 213 10.32 -3.57 -6.75
N ASP A 214 11.09 -3.63 -5.67
CA ASP A 214 11.75 -4.85 -5.23
C ASP A 214 10.75 -5.97 -4.94
N ARG A 215 9.65 -5.68 -4.23
CA ARG A 215 8.59 -6.65 -3.97
C ARG A 215 7.85 -7.09 -5.24
N LEU A 216 7.56 -6.17 -6.16
CA LEU A 216 6.90 -6.48 -7.44
C LEU A 216 7.79 -7.29 -8.38
N SER A 217 9.11 -7.23 -8.24
CA SER A 217 10.05 -7.96 -9.10
C SER A 217 10.07 -9.48 -8.85
N GLN A 218 9.48 -9.93 -7.74
CA GLN A 218 9.44 -11.36 -7.41
C GLN A 218 8.56 -12.14 -8.41
N PRO A 219 9.02 -13.29 -8.91
CA PRO A 219 8.26 -14.10 -9.87
C PRO A 219 6.94 -14.59 -9.27
N GLU A 220 5.95 -14.85 -10.13
CA GLU A 220 4.72 -15.53 -9.72
C GLU A 220 5.06 -16.87 -9.05
N ASP A 221 4.39 -17.18 -7.94
CA ASP A 221 4.63 -18.36 -7.09
C ASP A 221 6.03 -18.50 -6.45
N GLY A 222 6.94 -17.55 -6.69
CA GLY A 222 8.28 -17.50 -6.10
C GLY A 222 8.45 -16.43 -5.04
N TRP A 223 7.37 -16.05 -4.35
CA TRP A 223 7.42 -15.04 -3.29
C TRP A 223 8.29 -15.48 -2.12
N GLN A 224 9.10 -14.56 -1.64
CA GLN A 224 10.01 -14.67 -0.50
C GLN A 224 9.93 -13.41 0.35
N ARG A 225 10.13 -13.59 1.65
CA ARG A 225 10.26 -12.50 2.61
C ARG A 225 11.45 -11.59 2.28
N PHE A 226 11.34 -10.33 2.67
CA PHE A 226 12.36 -9.32 2.44
C PHE A 226 13.66 -9.67 3.14
N ASP A 227 14.74 -9.68 2.35
CA ASP A 227 16.08 -9.88 2.84
C ASP A 227 16.57 -8.61 3.56
N ARG A 228 16.59 -8.67 4.89
CA ARG A 228 17.02 -7.57 5.77
C ARG A 228 18.54 -7.56 6.03
N ASN A 229 19.33 -8.39 5.35
CA ASN A 229 20.77 -8.46 5.60
C ASN A 229 21.52 -7.17 5.22
N GLY A 230 22.57 -6.85 5.97
CA GLY A 230 23.46 -5.72 5.71
C GLY A 230 22.77 -4.36 5.82
N TRP A 231 23.04 -3.47 4.85
CA TRP A 231 22.50 -2.09 4.86
C TRP A 231 20.97 -2.04 4.72
N ARG A 232 20.35 -3.06 4.13
CA ARG A 232 18.89 -3.12 3.93
C ARG A 232 18.15 -3.10 5.26
N GLY A 233 18.62 -3.84 6.26
CA GLY A 233 18.03 -3.87 7.61
C GLY A 233 18.05 -2.52 8.35
N VAL A 234 18.92 -1.59 7.94
CA VAL A 234 18.98 -0.24 8.53
C VAL A 234 17.79 0.61 8.08
N PHE A 235 17.37 0.46 6.81
CA PHE A 235 16.28 1.23 6.18
C PHE A 235 14.93 0.49 6.24
N PHE A 236 14.95 -0.83 6.12
CA PHE A 236 13.78 -1.71 6.03
C PHE A 236 13.81 -2.69 7.21
N ARG A 237 13.04 -2.36 8.24
CA ARG A 237 13.17 -2.95 9.57
C ARG A 237 12.05 -3.94 9.84
N ASP A 238 12.26 -4.79 10.85
CA ASP A 238 11.19 -5.61 11.41
C ASP A 238 10.38 -4.75 12.42
N PRO A 239 9.07 -4.55 12.20
CA PRO A 239 8.25 -3.77 13.12
C PRO A 239 8.08 -4.40 14.51
N HIS A 240 8.27 -5.72 14.64
CA HIS A 240 8.15 -6.45 15.91
C HIS A 240 9.37 -6.27 16.81
N GLU A 241 10.50 -5.84 16.27
CA GLU A 241 11.68 -5.51 17.05
C GLU A 241 11.48 -4.18 17.79
N ARG A 242 11.45 -4.25 19.12
CA ARG A 242 11.33 -3.06 20.00
C ARG A 242 12.65 -2.30 20.03
N ARG A 243 12.60 -0.98 19.90
CA ARG A 243 13.78 -0.11 20.03
C ARG A 243 13.65 0.88 21.19
N LEU A 244 14.79 1.32 21.71
CA LEU A 244 14.89 2.46 22.63
C LEU A 244 14.25 3.73 22.06
N ALA A 245 14.36 3.96 20.74
CA ALA A 245 13.71 5.10 20.07
C ALA A 245 12.17 5.02 20.09
N ASP A 246 11.61 3.80 20.12
CA ASP A 246 10.16 3.59 20.20
C ASP A 246 9.63 3.91 21.63
N LEU A 247 10.50 4.10 22.62
CA LEU A 247 10.12 4.59 23.96
C LEU A 247 9.89 6.11 23.99
N ILE A 248 10.39 6.85 22.99
CA ILE A 248 10.38 8.31 22.95
C ILE A 248 9.25 8.84 22.02
N ALA A 249 8.76 8.01 21.10
CA ALA A 249 7.63 8.30 20.22
C ALA A 249 6.58 7.19 20.34
N PRO A 250 5.62 7.30 21.28
CA PRO A 250 4.51 6.35 21.44
C PRO A 250 3.45 6.48 20.33
#